data_AF-A0A4R7FX59-F1
#
_entry.id   AF-A0A4R7FX59-F1
#
_cell.length_a   1.000
_cell.length_b   1.000
_cell.length_c   1.000
_cell.angle_alpha   90.00
_cell.angle_beta   90.00
_cell.angle_gamma   90.00
#
_symmetry.space_group_name_H-M   'P 1'
#
loop_
_entity.id
_entity.type
_entity.pdbx_description
1 polymer ?
#
loop_
_entity_poly.entity_id
_entity_poly.type
_entity_poly.pdbx_seq_one_letter_code
_entity_poly.pdbx_strand_id
1 'polypeptide(L)'
;MAQTGRTTVAAVLLVLTAALALLGVLVHHSFLLEYGVITDTAFEGLVWGLTAGFSGVALVVVGVVAVFVLVLSPRIWIRFTAIVIPVLMLLAMFALSPVALRQKIEAQYDSVPQCVTEGSGEPASTAERESQQAFDSIEHIGHFSRGGASGVDGCDRSLEVSEEIDVLGHYRAALPEAGWEVVEDDGRHLRAEREGMAFEVALGPGGGVVWAGTDEGASAHRIDP
;
A
#
# COMPACT_ATOMS: atom_id res chain seq x y z
N MET A 1 -34.45 36.65 -24.33
CA MET A 1 -33.58 36.80 -23.13
C MET A 1 -33.61 35.59 -22.18
N ALA A 2 -34.73 34.87 -21.99
CA ALA A 2 -34.75 33.67 -21.12
C ALA A 2 -33.87 32.50 -21.61
N GLN A 3 -33.66 32.37 -22.92
CA GLN A 3 -32.94 31.26 -23.55
C GLN A 3 -31.40 31.38 -23.43
N THR A 4 -30.87 32.61 -23.39
CA THR A 4 -29.45 32.88 -23.12
C THR A 4 -29.12 32.63 -21.65
N GLY A 5 -29.99 33.01 -20.71
CA GLY A 5 -29.77 32.73 -19.27
C GLY A 5 -29.66 31.24 -18.94
N ARG A 6 -30.56 30.39 -19.47
CA ARG A 6 -30.52 28.93 -19.25
C ARG A 6 -29.26 28.26 -19.80
N THR A 7 -28.74 28.75 -20.93
CA THR A 7 -27.56 28.17 -21.57
C THR A 7 -26.28 28.57 -20.85
N THR A 8 -26.19 29.81 -20.36
CA THR A 8 -25.09 30.25 -19.49
C THR A 8 -25.07 29.46 -18.17
N VAL A 9 -26.23 29.29 -17.53
CA VAL A 9 -26.32 28.50 -16.28
C VAL A 9 -25.90 27.04 -16.50
N ALA A 10 -26.38 26.40 -17.58
CA ALA A 10 -25.97 25.03 -17.91
C ALA A 10 -24.46 24.90 -18.19
N ALA A 11 -23.86 25.90 -18.85
CA ALA A 11 -22.42 25.91 -19.10
C ALA A 11 -21.62 26.08 -17.80
N VAL A 12 -22.02 26.99 -16.91
CA VAL A 12 -21.38 27.16 -15.58
C VAL A 12 -21.48 25.89 -14.76
N LEU A 13 -22.65 25.23 -14.75
CA LEU A 13 -22.84 23.96 -14.05
C LEU A 13 -21.97 22.85 -14.64
N LEU A 14 -21.79 22.78 -15.96
CA LEU A 14 -20.87 21.81 -16.58
C LEU A 14 -19.41 22.03 -16.15
N VAL A 15 -18.95 23.29 -16.13
CA VAL A 15 -17.59 23.63 -15.67
C VAL A 15 -17.40 23.24 -14.21
N LEU A 16 -18.38 23.56 -13.35
CA LEU A 16 -18.36 23.15 -11.94
C LEU A 16 -18.36 21.63 -11.79
N THR A 17 -19.13 20.91 -12.60
CA THR A 17 -19.17 19.44 -12.59
C THR A 17 -17.82 18.84 -12.98
N ALA A 18 -17.17 19.38 -14.01
CA ALA A 18 -15.85 18.94 -14.44
C ALA A 18 -14.78 19.21 -13.36
N ALA A 19 -14.83 20.38 -12.71
CA ALA A 19 -13.92 20.73 -11.63
C ALA A 19 -14.10 19.81 -10.39
N LEU A 20 -15.36 19.52 -10.02
CA LEU A 20 -15.67 18.59 -8.93
C LEU A 20 -15.26 17.16 -9.26
N ALA A 21 -15.44 16.71 -10.50
CA ALA A 21 -15.00 15.42 -10.96
C ALA A 21 -13.47 15.28 -10.85
N LEU A 22 -12.72 16.28 -11.31
CA LEU A 22 -11.26 16.30 -11.17
C LEU A 22 -10.83 16.27 -9.69
N LEU A 23 -11.46 17.08 -8.84
CA LEU A 23 -11.17 17.09 -7.41
C LEU A 23 -11.45 15.71 -6.78
N GLY A 24 -12.54 15.06 -7.16
CA GLY A 24 -12.86 13.70 -6.70
C GLY A 24 -11.79 12.67 -7.09
N VAL A 25 -11.28 12.74 -8.33
CA VAL A 25 -10.17 11.89 -8.80
C VAL A 25 -8.91 12.12 -7.97
N LEU A 26 -8.55 13.38 -7.71
CA LEU A 26 -7.37 13.71 -6.91
C LEU A 26 -7.51 13.23 -5.46
N VAL A 27 -8.68 13.43 -4.85
CA VAL A 27 -8.97 12.92 -3.50
C VAL A 27 -8.91 11.39 -3.45
N HIS A 28 -9.42 10.70 -4.47
CA HIS A 28 -9.32 9.25 -4.58
C HIS A 28 -7.86 8.78 -4.63
N HIS A 29 -7.05 9.41 -5.48
CA HIS A 29 -5.63 9.10 -5.61
C HIS A 29 -4.89 9.29 -4.27
N SER A 30 -5.04 10.46 -3.63
CA SER A 30 -4.40 10.74 -2.33
C SER A 30 -4.90 9.80 -1.22
N PHE A 31 -6.18 9.44 -1.23
CA PHE A 31 -6.73 8.49 -0.26
C PHE A 31 -6.11 7.11 -0.42
N LEU A 32 -5.96 6.61 -1.65
CA LEU A 32 -5.33 5.32 -1.89
C LEU A 32 -3.84 5.33 -1.54
N LEU A 33 -3.13 6.43 -1.79
CA LEU A 33 -1.74 6.60 -1.38
C LEU A 33 -1.55 6.45 0.13
N GLU A 34 -2.42 7.07 0.93
CA GLU A 34 -2.27 7.11 2.38
C GLU A 34 -2.91 5.87 3.04
N TYR A 35 -4.19 5.63 2.73
CA TYR A 35 -5.05 4.68 3.45
C TYR A 35 -5.49 3.48 2.61
N GLY A 36 -5.13 3.41 1.33
CA GLY A 36 -5.53 2.31 0.47
C GLY A 36 -4.98 0.97 0.97
N VAL A 37 -5.83 -0.04 1.03
CA VAL A 37 -5.38 -1.42 1.23
C VAL A 37 -4.77 -1.92 -0.09
N ILE A 38 -3.65 -2.62 -0.01
CA ILE A 38 -3.03 -3.24 -1.18
C ILE A 38 -3.99 -4.34 -1.66
N THR A 39 -4.42 -4.24 -2.91
CA THR A 39 -5.40 -5.14 -3.52
C THR A 39 -4.81 -5.72 -4.79
N ASP A 40 -5.20 -6.94 -5.14
CA ASP A 40 -4.65 -7.66 -6.30
C ASP A 40 -5.13 -7.05 -7.62
N THR A 41 -6.24 -6.30 -7.61
CA THR A 41 -6.83 -5.71 -8.81
C THR A 41 -7.17 -4.23 -8.68
N ALA A 42 -7.02 -3.50 -9.78
CA ALA A 42 -7.43 -2.09 -9.87
C ALA A 42 -8.93 -1.89 -9.61
N PHE A 43 -9.76 -2.91 -9.89
CA PHE A 43 -11.19 -2.86 -9.61
C PHE A 43 -11.48 -2.90 -8.12
N GLU A 44 -10.81 -3.78 -7.37
CA GLU A 44 -10.93 -3.82 -5.91
C GLU A 44 -10.45 -2.52 -5.28
N GLY A 45 -9.29 -1.99 -5.70
CA GLY A 45 -8.80 -0.69 -5.25
C GLY A 45 -9.80 0.45 -5.51
N LEU A 46 -10.45 0.46 -6.68
CA LEU A 46 -11.52 1.41 -6.99
C LEU A 46 -12.72 1.23 -6.05
N VAL A 47 -13.21 0.01 -5.89
CA VAL A 47 -14.36 -0.31 -5.02
C VAL A 47 -14.05 0.14 -3.59
N TRP A 48 -12.86 -0.16 -3.09
CA TRP A 48 -12.42 0.22 -1.76
C TRP A 48 -12.39 1.74 -1.59
N GLY A 49 -11.79 2.46 -2.55
CA GLY A 49 -11.77 3.92 -2.51
C GLY A 49 -13.17 4.56 -2.65
N LEU A 50 -14.11 3.89 -3.32
CA LEU A 50 -15.51 4.35 -3.43
C LEU A 50 -16.34 4.06 -2.18
N THR A 51 -16.14 2.93 -1.51
CA THR A 51 -16.95 2.49 -0.37
C THR A 51 -16.41 2.98 0.97
N ALA A 52 -15.09 2.99 1.14
CA ALA A 52 -14.42 3.41 2.38
C ALA A 52 -13.88 4.85 2.32
N GLY A 53 -13.67 5.40 1.11
CA GLY A 53 -13.10 6.73 0.91
C GLY A 53 -14.11 7.83 0.62
N PHE A 54 -13.62 9.08 0.61
CA PHE A 54 -14.40 10.27 0.23
C PHE A 54 -14.80 10.30 -1.26
N SER A 55 -14.25 9.41 -2.08
CA SER A 55 -14.49 9.35 -3.54
C SER A 55 -15.93 8.99 -3.88
N GLY A 56 -16.58 8.15 -3.07
CA GLY A 56 -18.01 7.85 -3.23
C GLY A 56 -18.89 9.08 -3.04
N VAL A 57 -18.59 9.91 -2.03
CA VAL A 57 -19.29 11.18 -1.79
C VAL A 57 -19.09 12.13 -2.96
N ALA A 58 -17.86 12.25 -3.46
CA ALA A 58 -17.57 13.09 -4.62
C ALA A 58 -18.36 12.64 -5.87
N LEU A 59 -18.45 11.33 -6.11
CA LEU A 59 -19.24 10.78 -7.24
C LEU A 59 -20.73 11.11 -7.10
N VAL A 60 -21.30 11.01 -5.89
CA VAL A 60 -22.70 11.37 -5.63
C VAL A 60 -22.94 12.85 -5.94
N VAL A 61 -22.06 13.75 -5.46
CA VAL A 61 -22.17 15.20 -5.70
C VAL A 61 -22.11 15.50 -7.21
N VAL A 62 -21.15 14.93 -7.92
CA VAL A 62 -21.02 15.07 -9.39
C VAL A 62 -22.26 14.56 -10.11
N GLY A 63 -22.78 13.39 -9.70
CA GLY A 63 -23.99 12.80 -10.27
C GLY A 63 -25.22 13.69 -10.11
N VAL A 64 -25.42 14.29 -8.93
CA VAL A 64 -26.54 15.21 -8.68
C VAL A 64 -26.46 16.43 -9.60
N VAL A 65 -25.29 17.06 -9.72
CA VAL A 65 -25.13 18.24 -10.61
C VAL A 65 -25.35 17.86 -12.07
N ALA A 66 -24.85 16.69 -12.51
CA ALA A 66 -25.07 16.18 -13.86
C ALA A 66 -26.56 15.97 -14.17
N VAL A 67 -27.34 15.45 -13.22
CA VAL A 67 -28.80 15.30 -13.35
C VAL A 67 -29.48 16.67 -13.50
N PHE A 68 -29.09 17.67 -12.71
CA PHE A 68 -29.61 19.03 -12.88
C PHE A 68 -29.33 19.59 -14.28
N VAL A 69 -28.12 19.39 -14.82
CA VAL A 69 -27.77 19.82 -16.18
C VAL A 69 -28.62 19.08 -17.23
N LEU A 70 -28.84 17.77 -17.06
CA LEU A 70 -29.68 16.96 -17.96
C LEU A 70 -31.13 17.45 -18.02
N VAL A 71 -31.72 17.78 -16.87
CA VAL A 71 -33.10 18.27 -16.75
C VAL A 71 -33.24 19.69 -17.31
N LEU A 72 -32.29 20.58 -17.02
CA LEU A 72 -32.39 22.00 -17.36
C LEU A 72 -32.04 22.30 -18.83
N SER A 73 -31.24 21.45 -19.49
CA SER A 73 -30.78 21.70 -20.86
C SER A 73 -31.51 20.85 -21.90
N PRO A 74 -32.15 21.46 -22.91
CA PRO A 74 -32.73 20.73 -24.05
C PRO A 74 -31.70 20.38 -25.12
N ARG A 75 -30.46 20.88 -25.05
CA ARG A 75 -29.43 20.64 -26.06
C ARG A 75 -28.76 19.29 -25.85
N ILE A 76 -28.88 18.41 -26.84
CA ILE A 76 -28.32 17.05 -26.84
C ILE A 76 -26.83 17.02 -26.51
N TRP A 77 -26.02 17.91 -27.09
CA TRP A 77 -24.58 17.96 -26.81
C TRP A 77 -24.25 18.23 -25.34
N ILE A 78 -24.99 19.13 -24.67
CA ILE A 78 -24.81 19.43 -23.23
C ILE A 78 -25.19 18.22 -22.37
N ARG A 79 -26.24 17.49 -22.77
CA ARG A 79 -26.66 16.25 -22.08
C ARG A 79 -25.61 15.16 -22.20
N PHE A 80 -25.03 14.99 -23.39
CA PHE A 80 -23.91 14.07 -23.59
C PHE A 80 -22.73 14.43 -22.71
N THR A 81 -22.31 15.71 -22.66
CA THR A 81 -21.20 16.12 -21.79
C THR A 81 -21.49 15.84 -20.31
N ALA A 82 -22.72 16.09 -19.84
CA ALA A 82 -23.11 15.83 -18.45
C ALA A 82 -23.04 14.33 -18.08
N ILE A 83 -23.29 13.42 -19.03
CA ILE A 83 -23.14 11.97 -18.83
C ILE A 83 -21.67 11.55 -18.92
N VAL A 84 -20.92 12.14 -19.86
CA VAL A 84 -19.52 11.79 -20.10
C VAL A 84 -18.63 12.16 -18.91
N ILE A 85 -18.89 13.27 -18.22
CA ILE A 85 -18.07 13.70 -17.07
C ILE A 85 -17.98 12.65 -15.95
N PRO A 86 -19.07 12.13 -15.36
CA PRO A 86 -18.98 11.11 -14.31
C PRO A 86 -18.40 9.78 -14.82
N VAL A 87 -18.62 9.44 -16.09
CA VAL A 87 -18.00 8.25 -16.70
C VAL A 87 -16.49 8.41 -16.80
N LEU A 88 -16.01 9.56 -17.27
CA LEU A 88 -14.58 9.88 -17.34
C LEU A 88 -13.95 9.93 -15.94
N MET A 89 -14.67 10.44 -14.94
CA MET A 89 -14.22 10.43 -13.54
C MET A 89 -13.96 9.00 -13.07
N LEU A 90 -14.90 8.07 -13.27
CA LEU A 90 -14.73 6.67 -12.90
C LEU A 90 -13.59 5.99 -13.66
N LEU A 91 -13.49 6.24 -14.98
CA LEU A 91 -12.39 5.72 -15.79
C LEU A 91 -11.03 6.24 -15.32
N ALA A 92 -10.94 7.52 -14.97
CA ALA A 92 -9.72 8.12 -14.44
C ALA A 92 -9.37 7.56 -13.07
N MET A 93 -10.34 7.39 -12.16
CA MET A 93 -10.11 6.73 -10.87
C MET A 93 -9.57 5.32 -11.07
N PHE A 94 -10.26 4.50 -11.87
CA PHE A 94 -9.84 3.13 -12.19
C PHE A 94 -8.41 3.07 -12.76
N ALA A 95 -8.06 3.97 -13.68
CA ALA A 95 -6.74 4.00 -14.28
C ALA A 95 -5.64 4.47 -13.31
N LEU A 96 -5.99 5.32 -12.33
CA LEU A 96 -5.04 5.88 -11.37
C LEU A 96 -4.90 5.05 -10.10
N SER A 97 -5.87 4.22 -9.73
CA SER A 97 -5.78 3.30 -8.59
C SER A 97 -4.51 2.45 -8.58
N PRO A 98 -4.10 1.76 -9.69
CA PRO A 98 -2.88 0.96 -9.67
C PRO A 98 -1.62 1.82 -9.53
N VAL A 99 -1.63 3.04 -10.06
CA VAL A 99 -0.50 3.98 -9.93
C VAL A 99 -0.35 4.44 -8.49
N ALA A 100 -1.45 4.82 -7.83
CA ALA A 100 -1.45 5.22 -6.43
C ALA A 100 -0.99 4.07 -5.52
N LEU A 101 -1.51 2.85 -5.71
CA LEU A 101 -1.11 1.69 -4.92
C LEU A 101 0.36 1.34 -5.15
N ARG A 102 0.86 1.42 -6.39
CA ARG A 102 2.28 1.20 -6.68
C ARG A 102 3.18 2.23 -6.03
N GLN A 103 2.80 3.51 -6.07
CA GLN A 103 3.53 4.58 -5.39
C GLN A 103 3.53 4.38 -3.87
N LYS A 104 2.42 3.90 -3.30
CA LYS A 104 2.36 3.51 -1.89
C LYS A 104 3.34 2.37 -1.59
N ILE A 105 3.36 1.33 -2.44
CA ILE A 105 4.30 0.21 -2.30
C ILE A 105 5.75 0.72 -2.33
N GLU A 106 6.12 1.51 -3.35
CA GLU A 106 7.47 2.07 -3.49
C GLU A 106 7.86 3.03 -2.35
N ALA A 107 6.89 3.70 -1.71
CA ALA A 107 7.14 4.64 -0.63
C ALA A 107 7.12 4.02 0.77
N GLN A 108 6.38 2.93 0.99
CA GLN A 108 6.20 2.31 2.30
C GLN A 108 6.95 1.00 2.47
N TYR A 109 7.34 0.36 1.38
CA TYR A 109 7.97 -0.95 1.41
C TYR A 109 9.32 -0.99 0.72
N ASP A 110 10.26 -1.67 1.37
CA ASP A 110 11.59 -1.95 0.85
C ASP A 110 11.70 -3.45 0.51
N SER A 111 12.55 -3.80 -0.46
CA SER A 111 12.81 -5.20 -0.80
C SER A 111 13.75 -5.89 0.19
N VAL A 112 14.44 -5.10 1.02
CA VAL A 112 15.35 -5.56 2.07
C VAL A 112 14.85 -4.98 3.40
N PRO A 113 14.74 -5.77 4.48
CA PRO A 113 14.41 -5.27 5.80
C PRO A 113 15.44 -4.23 6.25
N GLN A 114 15.00 -3.03 6.65
CA GLN A 114 15.89 -1.95 7.08
C GLN A 114 15.80 -1.70 8.59
N CYS A 115 16.81 -2.11 9.35
CA CYS A 115 17.00 -1.80 10.77
C CYS A 115 17.54 -0.41 11.01
N VAL A 116 18.36 0.09 10.10
CA VAL A 116 18.98 1.41 10.21
C VAL A 116 18.14 2.41 9.43
N THR A 117 17.57 3.40 10.12
CA THR A 117 16.85 4.49 9.46
C THR A 117 17.85 5.54 8.98
N GLU A 118 18.15 5.55 7.68
CA GLU A 118 18.96 6.61 7.08
C GLU A 118 18.24 7.97 7.21
N GLY A 119 18.94 8.97 7.77
CA GLY A 119 18.40 10.34 7.89
C GLY A 119 17.73 10.69 9.22
N SER A 120 17.66 9.78 10.20
CA SER A 120 17.18 10.09 11.56
C SER A 120 18.08 11.07 12.32
N GLY A 121 19.33 11.23 11.89
CA GLY A 121 20.35 12.05 12.55
C GLY A 121 20.94 11.40 13.80
N GLU A 122 20.40 10.26 14.24
CA GLU A 122 20.91 9.45 15.34
C GLU A 122 21.87 8.38 14.81
N PRO A 123 23.02 8.17 15.45
CA PRO A 123 23.94 7.12 15.05
C PRO A 123 23.31 5.75 15.34
N ALA A 124 23.19 4.92 14.30
CA ALA A 124 22.78 3.52 14.47
C ALA A 124 23.64 2.82 15.52
N SER A 125 22.99 2.10 16.43
CA SER A 125 23.63 1.28 17.44
C SER A 125 24.39 0.10 16.79
N THR A 126 25.32 -0.50 17.53
CA THR A 126 26.02 -1.70 17.07
C THR A 126 25.03 -2.84 16.77
N ALA A 127 24.04 -3.05 17.65
CA ALA A 127 23.02 -4.07 17.49
C ALA A 127 22.17 -3.89 16.21
N GLU A 128 21.80 -2.65 15.88
CA GLU A 128 21.06 -2.36 14.64
C GLU A 128 21.90 -2.66 13.39
N ARG A 129 23.22 -2.39 13.43
CA ARG A 129 24.12 -2.70 12.32
C ARG A 129 24.35 -4.20 12.17
N GLU A 130 24.50 -4.93 13.27
CA GLU A 130 24.64 -6.39 13.26
C GLU A 130 23.37 -7.06 12.73
N SER A 131 22.19 -6.57 13.16
CA SER A 131 20.89 -7.03 12.64
C SER A 131 20.72 -6.69 11.15
N GLN A 132 21.13 -5.48 10.73
CA GLN A 132 21.12 -5.12 9.30
C GLN A 132 22.04 -6.02 8.48
N GLN A 133 23.24 -6.33 8.97
CA GLN A 133 24.18 -7.22 8.29
C GLN A 133 23.63 -8.65 8.19
N ALA A 134 22.87 -9.10 9.18
CA ALA A 134 22.17 -10.38 9.12
C ALA A 134 21.13 -10.38 7.98
N PHE A 135 20.30 -9.34 7.86
CA PHE A 135 19.38 -9.17 6.73
C PHE A 135 20.12 -9.12 5.39
N ASP A 136 21.12 -8.25 5.26
CA ASP A 136 21.89 -8.09 4.02
C ASP A 136 22.61 -9.38 3.56
N SER A 137 22.78 -10.36 4.45
CA SER A 137 23.41 -11.64 4.12
C SER A 137 22.48 -12.64 3.41
N ILE A 138 21.19 -12.36 3.33
CA ILE A 138 20.17 -13.26 2.77
C ILE A 138 19.44 -12.53 1.65
N GLU A 139 19.17 -13.22 0.54
CA GLU A 139 18.26 -12.68 -0.47
C GLU A 139 16.84 -12.69 0.10
N HIS A 140 16.20 -11.53 0.13
CA HIS A 140 14.85 -11.38 0.65
C HIS A 140 13.82 -11.38 -0.47
N ILE A 141 12.63 -11.89 -0.15
CA ILE A 141 11.48 -11.84 -1.06
C ILE A 141 10.29 -11.14 -0.42
N GLY A 142 9.47 -10.54 -1.27
CA GLY A 142 8.31 -9.77 -0.85
C GLY A 142 8.65 -8.32 -0.51
N HIS A 143 7.71 -7.69 0.19
CA HIS A 143 7.74 -6.28 0.52
C HIS A 143 7.75 -6.11 2.04
N PHE A 144 8.78 -5.45 2.58
CA PHE A 144 8.91 -5.19 4.01
C PHE A 144 8.43 -3.79 4.32
N SER A 145 7.49 -3.66 5.26
CA SER A 145 7.05 -2.33 5.67
C SER A 145 8.21 -1.59 6.33
N ARG A 146 8.25 -0.27 6.21
CA ARG A 146 9.14 0.58 7.04
C ARG A 146 8.80 0.55 8.54
N GLY A 147 7.73 -0.12 8.94
CA GLY A 147 7.38 -0.36 10.34
C GLY A 147 8.11 -1.56 10.93
N GLY A 148 8.10 -1.66 12.27
CA GLY A 148 8.78 -2.70 13.05
C GLY A 148 9.49 -2.09 14.25
N ALA A 149 10.05 -2.92 15.12
CA ALA A 149 10.90 -2.46 16.21
C ALA A 149 12.37 -2.74 15.93
N SER A 150 13.23 -1.87 16.46
CA SER A 150 14.67 -2.07 16.49
C SER A 150 15.13 -1.78 17.91
N GLY A 151 15.96 -2.67 18.44
CA GLY A 151 16.44 -2.59 19.81
C GLY A 151 17.78 -3.28 19.97
N VAL A 152 18.24 -3.34 21.21
CA VAL A 152 19.53 -3.96 21.55
C VAL A 152 19.55 -5.47 21.31
N ASP A 153 18.39 -6.10 21.31
CA ASP A 153 18.23 -7.55 21.18
C ASP A 153 18.02 -8.00 19.73
N GLY A 154 17.66 -7.08 18.83
CA GLY A 154 17.40 -7.38 17.42
C GLY A 154 16.45 -6.38 16.76
N CYS A 155 15.94 -6.79 15.60
CA CYS A 155 15.16 -5.97 14.70
C CYS A 155 14.13 -6.82 13.96
N ASP A 156 12.84 -6.52 14.14
CA ASP A 156 11.74 -7.15 13.39
C ASP A 156 11.25 -6.23 12.27
N ARG A 157 10.88 -6.81 11.14
CA ARG A 157 10.18 -6.11 10.07
C ARG A 157 8.98 -6.91 9.61
N SER A 158 7.85 -6.24 9.50
CA SER A 158 6.63 -6.84 8.94
C SER A 158 6.81 -7.06 7.44
N LEU A 159 6.52 -8.27 7.01
CA LEU A 159 6.52 -8.74 5.65
C LEU A 159 5.07 -8.83 5.16
N GLU A 160 4.77 -8.12 4.07
CA GLU A 160 3.52 -8.32 3.35
C GLU A 160 3.66 -9.56 2.47
N VAL A 161 2.77 -10.54 2.67
CA VAL A 161 2.80 -11.83 1.95
C VAL A 161 1.65 -11.85 0.95
N SER A 162 1.95 -11.97 -0.35
CA SER A 162 0.92 -12.29 -1.35
C SER A 162 0.69 -13.81 -1.39
N GLU A 163 -0.54 -14.23 -1.70
CA GLU A 163 -0.95 -15.65 -1.67
C GLU A 163 -0.15 -16.57 -2.61
N GLU A 164 0.58 -16.01 -3.57
CA GLU A 164 1.34 -16.74 -4.58
C GLU A 164 2.79 -17.08 -4.18
N ILE A 165 3.29 -16.58 -3.05
CA ILE A 165 4.70 -16.68 -2.65
C ILE A 165 4.89 -17.62 -1.46
N ASP A 166 5.63 -18.71 -1.65
CA ASP A 166 6.07 -19.59 -0.56
C ASP A 166 7.28 -18.98 0.18
N VAL A 167 6.96 -18.09 1.13
CA VAL A 167 7.96 -17.36 1.93
C VAL A 167 8.87 -18.30 2.71
N LEU A 168 8.30 -19.26 3.44
CA LEU A 168 9.10 -20.21 4.22
C LEU A 168 9.91 -21.14 3.32
N GLY A 169 9.36 -21.54 2.17
CA GLY A 169 10.09 -22.28 1.13
C GLY A 169 11.34 -21.56 0.67
N HIS A 170 11.24 -20.26 0.41
CA HIS A 170 12.39 -19.42 0.03
C HIS A 170 13.45 -19.36 1.12
N TYR A 171 13.09 -18.96 2.35
CA TYR A 171 14.08 -18.82 3.42
C TYR A 171 14.71 -20.16 3.81
N ARG A 172 13.98 -21.27 3.72
CA ARG A 172 14.51 -22.62 3.94
C ARG A 172 15.65 -22.96 2.96
N ALA A 173 15.61 -22.43 1.74
CA ALA A 173 16.69 -22.58 0.76
C ALA A 173 17.79 -21.53 0.96
N ALA A 174 17.42 -20.27 1.14
CA ALA A 174 18.36 -19.15 1.19
C ALA A 174 19.24 -19.13 2.45
N LEU A 175 18.70 -19.52 3.61
CA LEU A 175 19.43 -19.50 4.88
C LEU A 175 20.68 -20.40 4.86
N PRO A 176 20.58 -21.69 4.50
CA PRO A 176 21.75 -22.56 4.36
C PRO A 176 22.77 -22.06 3.32
N GLU A 177 22.31 -21.51 2.19
CA GLU A 177 23.19 -20.97 1.15
C GLU A 177 24.01 -19.76 1.65
N ALA A 178 23.42 -18.97 2.55
CA ALA A 178 24.08 -17.88 3.24
C ALA A 178 24.89 -18.32 4.48
N GLY A 179 24.99 -19.63 4.75
CA GLY A 179 25.76 -20.19 5.86
C GLY A 179 25.08 -20.14 7.23
N TRP A 180 23.76 -19.97 7.27
CA TRP A 180 22.95 -20.09 8.48
C TRP A 180 22.54 -21.55 8.72
N GLU A 181 22.58 -21.99 9.98
CA GLU A 181 22.12 -23.32 10.38
C GLU A 181 20.65 -23.24 10.80
N VAL A 182 19.75 -23.92 10.07
CA VAL A 182 18.33 -23.98 10.44
C VAL A 182 18.16 -24.90 11.65
N VAL A 183 17.72 -24.33 12.77
CA VAL A 183 17.56 -25.02 14.06
C VAL A 183 16.10 -25.35 14.39
N GLU A 184 15.15 -24.63 13.80
CA GLU A 184 13.71 -24.86 13.97
C GLU A 184 12.95 -24.62 12.66
N ASP A 185 12.02 -25.51 12.33
CA ASP A 185 11.10 -25.38 11.21
C ASP A 185 9.81 -26.17 11.54
N ASP A 186 8.74 -25.45 11.86
CA ASP A 186 7.44 -26.05 12.22
C ASP A 186 6.38 -25.91 11.12
N GLY A 187 6.77 -25.39 9.95
CA GLY A 187 5.88 -25.11 8.82
C GLY A 187 5.11 -23.78 8.89
N ARG A 188 5.22 -23.02 9.99
CA ARG A 188 4.72 -21.63 10.11
C ARG A 188 5.77 -20.67 10.66
N HIS A 189 6.80 -21.22 11.29
CA HIS A 189 7.93 -20.55 11.87
C HIS A 189 9.21 -21.26 11.41
N LEU A 190 10.23 -20.48 11.08
CA LEU A 190 11.56 -20.93 10.69
C LEU A 190 12.59 -20.11 11.48
N ARG A 191 13.51 -20.79 12.15
CA ARG A 191 14.63 -20.18 12.87
C ARG A 191 15.95 -20.75 12.40
N ALA A 192 16.93 -19.88 12.22
CA ALA A 192 18.30 -20.25 11.92
C ALA A 192 19.30 -19.44 12.74
N GLU A 193 20.49 -20.02 12.95
CA GLU A 193 21.54 -19.42 13.78
C GLU A 193 22.87 -19.34 13.01
N ARG A 194 23.65 -18.29 13.27
CA ARG A 194 25.00 -18.09 12.71
C ARG A 194 25.82 -17.17 13.60
N GLU A 195 26.96 -17.66 14.09
CA GLU A 195 27.93 -16.84 14.84
C GLU A 195 27.35 -16.09 16.07
N GLY A 196 26.38 -16.69 16.78
CA GLY A 196 25.73 -16.08 17.95
C GLY A 196 24.55 -15.16 17.61
N MET A 197 24.18 -15.10 16.33
CA MET A 197 23.01 -14.40 15.82
C MET A 197 21.92 -15.41 15.44
N ALA A 198 20.67 -14.98 15.63
CA ALA A 198 19.49 -15.71 15.21
C ALA A 198 18.73 -14.92 14.13
N PHE A 199 18.09 -15.68 13.25
CA PHE A 199 17.22 -15.19 12.20
C PHE A 199 15.91 -15.97 12.25
N GLU A 200 14.79 -15.26 12.34
CA GLU A 200 13.47 -15.85 12.50
C GLU A 200 12.51 -15.34 11.42
N VAL A 201 11.69 -16.24 10.88
CA VAL A 201 10.61 -15.95 9.95
C VAL A 201 9.36 -16.62 10.50
N ALA A 202 8.34 -15.83 10.83
CA ALA A 202 7.04 -16.31 11.26
C ALA A 202 5.95 -15.82 10.32
N LEU A 203 5.02 -16.71 9.94
CA LEU A 203 3.85 -16.37 9.14
C LEU A 203 2.59 -16.31 9.99
N GLY A 204 1.78 -15.29 9.76
CA GLY A 204 0.54 -14.98 10.47
C GLY A 204 -0.66 -14.70 9.57
N PRO A 205 -1.87 -14.56 10.14
CA PRO A 205 -3.05 -14.13 9.39
C PRO A 205 -2.87 -12.68 8.93
N GLY A 206 -2.56 -12.48 7.66
CA GLY A 206 -2.39 -11.14 7.06
C GLY A 206 -0.94 -10.70 6.82
N GLY A 207 0.04 -11.61 6.93
CA GLY A 207 1.43 -11.32 6.59
C GLY A 207 2.43 -12.23 7.31
N GLY A 208 3.67 -11.79 7.36
CA GLY A 208 4.72 -12.42 8.16
C GLY A 208 5.55 -11.38 8.90
N VAL A 209 6.42 -11.86 9.77
CA VAL A 209 7.44 -11.05 10.42
C VAL A 209 8.77 -11.75 10.20
N VAL A 210 9.76 -10.96 9.81
CA VAL A 210 11.15 -11.41 9.71
C VAL A 210 11.94 -10.64 10.76
N TRP A 211 12.68 -11.36 11.58
CA TRP A 211 13.48 -10.80 12.66
C TRP A 211 14.92 -11.28 12.56
N ALA A 212 15.86 -10.41 12.94
CA ALA A 212 17.25 -10.75 13.10
C ALA A 212 17.83 -10.08 14.35
N GLY A 213 18.67 -10.79 15.10
CA GLY A 213 19.24 -10.29 16.34
C GLY A 213 20.13 -11.32 17.02
N THR A 214 20.43 -11.14 18.30
CA THR A 214 21.27 -12.08 19.06
C THR A 214 20.46 -13.31 19.48
N ASP A 215 21.09 -14.47 19.65
CA ASP A 215 20.39 -15.70 20.08
C ASP A 215 19.67 -15.54 21.44
N GLU A 216 20.24 -14.73 22.34
CA GLU A 216 19.63 -14.35 23.62
C GLU A 216 18.38 -13.49 23.40
N GLY A 217 18.45 -12.54 22.47
CA GLY A 217 17.33 -11.71 22.05
C GLY A 217 16.19 -12.51 21.45
N ALA A 218 16.49 -13.50 20.60
CA ALA A 218 15.51 -14.40 19.98
C ALA A 218 14.72 -15.20 21.04
N SER A 219 15.40 -15.62 22.09
CA SER A 219 14.80 -16.39 23.19
C SER A 219 13.81 -15.57 24.01
N ALA A 220 13.99 -14.24 24.07
CA ALA A 220 13.11 -13.29 24.75
C ALA A 220 12.02 -12.72 23.80
N HIS A 221 12.34 -12.62 22.51
CA HIS A 221 11.49 -12.10 21.46
C HIS A 221 10.80 -13.25 20.72
N ARG A 222 9.85 -13.92 21.38
CA ARG A 222 8.98 -14.86 20.66
C ARG A 222 8.05 -14.04 19.77
N ILE A 223 8.21 -14.18 18.46
CA ILE A 223 7.32 -13.56 17.48
C ILE A 223 5.95 -14.22 17.60
N ASP A 224 4.99 -13.53 18.23
CA ASP A 224 3.57 -13.89 18.14
C ASP A 224 3.02 -13.23 16.86
N PRO A 225 2.58 -14.02 15.85
CA PRO A 225 2.02 -13.50 14.61
C PRO A 225 0.69 -12.75 14.77
#